data_AF-A0A176RSU6-F1
#
_entry.id   AF-A0A176RSU6-F1
#
_cell.length_a   1.000
_cell.length_b   1.000
_cell.length_c   1.000
_cell.angle_alpha   90.00
_cell.angle_beta   90.00
_cell.angle_gamma   90.00
#
_symmetry.space_group_name_H-M   'P 1'
#
loop_
_entity.id
_entity.type
_entity.pdbx_description
1 polymer ?
#
loop_
_entity_poly.entity_id
_entity_poly.type
_entity_poly.pdbx_seq_one_letter_code
_entity_poly.pdbx_strand_id
1 'polypeptide(L)'
;MTQDEIDQLMSLAKLAPTAYNQQNYRFVLVRDPGLRQQIREAAWDQAQVTDASLLIVICADMKAWEKEPARYWANAPKDIQDYMQSVIEQYYRDREQVQRDEAMRSAGIAAQTIML
;
A
#
# COMPACT_ATOMS: atom_id res chain seq x y z
N MET A 1 6.51 -18.39 -10.43
CA MET A 1 7.51 -17.38 -10.03
C MET A 1 8.34 -17.95 -8.90
N THR A 2 9.65 -17.72 -8.93
CA THR A 2 10.55 -18.06 -7.83
C THR A 2 10.39 -17.05 -6.69
N GLN A 3 10.93 -17.36 -5.51
CA GLN A 3 10.93 -16.42 -4.38
C GLN A 3 11.72 -15.15 -4.71
N ASP A 4 12.88 -15.28 -5.36
CA ASP A 4 13.74 -14.15 -5.72
C ASP A 4 13.04 -13.19 -6.72
N GLU A 5 12.30 -13.73 -7.70
CA GLU A 5 11.51 -12.92 -8.63
C GLU A 5 10.42 -12.11 -7.90
N ILE A 6 9.76 -12.74 -6.93
CA ILE A 6 8.72 -12.09 -6.11
C ILE A 6 9.34 -10.99 -5.25
N ASP A 7 10.47 -11.26 -4.61
CA ASP A 7 11.14 -10.29 -3.75
C ASP A 7 11.66 -9.09 -4.54
N GLN A 8 12.22 -9.34 -5.73
CA GLN A 8 12.60 -8.29 -6.67
C GLN A 8 11.40 -7.44 -7.09
N LEU A 9 10.30 -8.07 -7.55
CA LEU A 9 9.06 -7.38 -7.91
C LEU A 9 8.56 -6.50 -6.77
N MET A 10 8.48 -7.05 -5.55
CA MET A 10 7.96 -6.31 -4.40
C MET A 10 8.91 -5.20 -3.93
N SER A 11 10.22 -5.35 -4.13
CA SER A 11 11.20 -4.28 -3.87
C SER A 11 10.98 -3.07 -4.79
N LEU A 12 10.68 -3.32 -6.07
CA LEU A 12 10.41 -2.29 -7.06
C LEU A 12 9.05 -1.64 -6.83
N ALA A 13 8.02 -2.43 -6.53
CA ALA A 13 6.68 -1.94 -6.21
C ALA A 13 6.68 -0.94 -5.04
N LYS A 14 7.57 -1.15 -4.05
CA LYS A 14 7.71 -0.24 -2.90
C LYS A 14 8.26 1.14 -3.27
N LEU A 15 8.86 1.30 -4.44
CA LEU A 15 9.35 2.58 -4.94
C LEU A 15 8.24 3.45 -5.55
N ALA A 16 7.01 2.92 -5.66
CA ALA A 16 5.86 3.70 -6.08
C ALA A 16 5.65 4.93 -5.17
N PRO A 17 5.45 6.13 -5.75
CA PRO A 17 5.30 7.34 -4.96
C PRO A 17 3.96 7.34 -4.21
N THR A 18 3.96 7.99 -3.04
CA THR A 18 2.76 8.20 -2.22
C THR A 18 2.78 9.62 -1.64
N ALA A 19 1.60 10.15 -1.30
CA ALA A 19 1.50 11.46 -0.65
C ALA A 19 2.35 11.49 0.63
N TYR A 20 3.19 12.52 0.77
CA TYR A 20 4.12 12.70 1.89
C TYR A 20 5.07 11.51 2.17
N ASN A 21 5.28 10.64 1.17
CA ASN A 21 6.05 9.39 1.31
C ASN A 21 5.49 8.42 2.37
N GLN A 22 4.17 8.48 2.66
CA GLN A 22 3.55 7.70 3.74
C GLN A 22 3.58 6.19 3.51
N GLN A 23 3.66 5.73 2.26
CA GLN A 23 3.65 4.31 1.91
C GLN A 23 2.50 3.58 2.64
N ASN A 24 1.30 4.14 2.51
CA ASN A 24 0.10 3.68 3.22
C ASN A 24 -0.53 2.42 2.59
N TYR A 25 0.03 1.89 1.51
CA TYR A 25 -0.34 0.59 0.95
C TYR A 25 0.19 -0.58 1.80
N ARG A 26 -0.49 -1.73 1.76
CA ARG A 26 -0.06 -3.00 2.36
C ARG A 26 -0.28 -4.11 1.35
N PHE A 27 0.77 -4.84 1.02
CA PHE A 27 0.69 -5.96 0.09
C PHE A 27 0.54 -7.27 0.86
N VAL A 28 -0.49 -8.04 0.53
CA VAL A 28 -0.70 -9.38 1.06
C VAL A 28 -0.53 -10.37 -0.09
N LEU A 29 0.55 -11.16 -0.02
CA LEU A 29 0.81 -12.23 -0.98
C LEU A 29 0.05 -13.48 -0.53
N VAL A 30 -1.06 -13.79 -1.19
CA VAL A 30 -1.89 -14.94 -0.82
C VAL A 30 -1.30 -16.19 -1.46
N ARG A 31 -0.69 -17.07 -0.65
CA ARG A 31 -0.06 -18.32 -1.12
C ARG A 31 -0.89 -19.57 -0.86
N ASP A 32 -1.72 -19.55 0.18
CA ASP A 32 -2.53 -20.70 0.56
C ASP A 32 -3.64 -20.97 -0.48
N PRO A 33 -3.69 -22.18 -1.08
CA PRO A 33 -4.70 -22.51 -2.09
C PRO A 33 -6.14 -22.48 -1.55
N GLY A 34 -6.34 -22.86 -0.28
CA GLY A 34 -7.66 -22.85 0.36
C GLY A 34 -8.20 -21.43 0.52
N LEU A 35 -7.36 -20.49 0.96
CA LEU A 35 -7.69 -19.07 1.03
C LEU A 35 -7.97 -18.48 -0.36
N ARG A 36 -7.19 -18.85 -1.39
CA ARG A 36 -7.47 -18.40 -2.76
C ARG A 36 -8.83 -18.88 -3.27
N GLN A 37 -9.24 -20.11 -2.92
CA GLN A 37 -10.55 -20.62 -3.28
C GLN A 37 -11.68 -19.80 -2.62
N GLN A 38 -11.54 -19.47 -1.33
CA GLN A 38 -12.50 -18.62 -0.62
C GLN A 38 -12.56 -17.19 -1.21
N ILE A 39 -11.42 -16.63 -1.60
CA ILE A 39 -11.38 -15.31 -2.25
C ILE A 39 -12.06 -15.38 -3.63
N ARG A 40 -11.87 -16.47 -4.39
CA ARG A 40 -12.50 -16.67 -5.70
C ARG A 40 -14.02 -16.66 -5.62
N GLU A 41 -14.59 -17.28 -4.59
CA GLU A 41 -16.03 -17.24 -4.32
C GLU A 41 -16.53 -15.80 -4.12
N ALA A 42 -15.79 -14.97 -3.37
CA ALA A 42 -16.10 -13.55 -3.17
C ALA A 42 -15.83 -12.68 -4.41
N ALA A 43 -14.97 -13.15 -5.33
CA ALA A 43 -14.56 -12.44 -6.54
C ALA A 43 -15.37 -12.88 -7.78
N TRP A 44 -16.61 -13.32 -7.61
CA TRP A 44 -17.50 -13.77 -8.69
C TRP A 44 -16.93 -14.92 -9.54
N ASP A 45 -16.30 -15.89 -8.87
CA ASP A 45 -15.74 -17.11 -9.48
C ASP A 45 -14.66 -16.88 -10.56
N GLN A 46 -13.97 -15.74 -10.50
CA GLN A 46 -12.91 -15.41 -11.44
C GLN A 46 -11.69 -16.34 -11.31
N ALA A 47 -11.43 -17.14 -12.34
CA ALA A 47 -10.39 -18.18 -12.33
C ALA A 47 -8.97 -17.65 -12.04
N GLN A 48 -8.65 -16.42 -12.47
CA GLN A 48 -7.31 -15.85 -12.22
C GLN A 48 -6.96 -15.73 -10.73
N VAL A 49 -7.94 -15.73 -9.82
CA VAL A 49 -7.69 -15.69 -8.37
C VAL A 49 -6.98 -16.96 -7.89
N THR A 50 -7.33 -18.12 -8.44
CA THR A 50 -6.67 -19.39 -8.12
C THR A 50 -5.48 -19.65 -9.02
N ASP A 51 -5.62 -19.35 -10.31
CA ASP A 51 -4.73 -19.85 -11.35
C ASP A 51 -3.45 -19.01 -11.52
N ALA A 52 -3.45 -17.76 -11.05
CA ALA A 52 -2.29 -16.89 -11.15
C ALA A 52 -1.08 -17.43 -10.38
N SER A 53 0.13 -17.26 -10.95
CA SER A 53 1.38 -17.60 -10.25
C SER A 53 1.58 -16.84 -8.94
N LEU A 54 1.02 -15.62 -8.85
CA LEU A 54 1.05 -14.77 -7.67
C LEU A 54 -0.28 -14.02 -7.56
N LEU A 55 -0.92 -14.09 -6.40
CA LEU A 55 -2.10 -13.29 -6.06
C LEU A 55 -1.68 -12.26 -5.00
N ILE A 56 -1.79 -10.98 -5.35
CA ILE A 56 -1.49 -9.86 -4.46
C ILE A 56 -2.80 -9.15 -4.13
N VAL A 57 -3.16 -9.12 -2.85
CA VAL A 57 -4.22 -8.23 -2.35
C VAL A 57 -3.55 -6.95 -1.87
N ILE A 58 -3.99 -5.82 -2.43
CA ILE A 58 -3.50 -4.49 -2.05
C ILE A 58 -4.51 -3.89 -1.09
N CYS A 59 -4.10 -3.76 0.16
CA CYS A 59 -4.85 -3.05 1.19
C CYS A 59 -4.27 -1.64 1.37
N ALA A 60 -5.03 -0.75 1.99
CA ALA A 60 -4.54 0.57 2.35
C ALA A 60 -4.87 0.92 3.80
N ASP A 61 -3.91 1.52 4.48
CA ASP A 61 -3.98 1.95 5.87
C ASP A 61 -4.39 3.43 5.92
N MET A 62 -5.70 3.67 6.01
CA MET A 62 -6.28 5.04 6.01
C MET A 62 -5.81 5.90 7.19
N LYS A 63 -5.23 5.28 8.22
CA LYS A 63 -4.70 5.92 9.42
C LYS A 63 -3.16 5.90 9.47
N ALA A 64 -2.47 5.62 8.37
CA ALA A 64 -1.01 5.65 8.35
C ALA A 64 -0.40 7.02 8.72
N TRP A 65 -1.18 8.10 8.55
CA TRP A 65 -0.78 9.48 8.85
C TRP A 65 -0.69 9.78 10.35
N GLU A 66 -1.45 9.10 11.21
CA GLU A 66 -1.52 9.38 12.67
C GLU A 66 -0.59 8.49 13.51
N LYS A 67 0.00 7.45 12.91
CA LYS A 67 0.81 6.45 13.64
C LYS A 67 2.21 6.96 14.00
N GLU A 68 3.04 7.20 12.99
CA GLU A 68 4.42 7.64 13.17
C GLU A 68 4.89 8.46 11.94
N PRO A 69 4.33 9.66 11.70
CA PRO A 69 4.62 10.46 10.51
C PRO A 69 6.09 10.93 10.41
N ALA A 70 6.78 11.07 11.54
CA ALA A 70 8.20 11.44 11.56
C ALA A 70 9.10 10.42 10.84
N ARG A 71 8.71 9.12 10.81
CA ARG A 71 9.51 8.07 10.16
C ARG A 71 9.74 8.32 8.67
N TYR A 72 8.80 8.98 8.00
CA TYR A 72 8.88 9.29 6.56
C TYR A 72 9.96 10.34 6.25
N TRP A 73 10.38 11.07 7.27
CA TRP A 73 11.31 12.18 7.21
C TRP A 73 12.48 11.99 8.19
N ALA A 74 12.77 10.75 8.59
CA ALA A 74 13.76 10.44 9.64
C ALA A 74 15.17 11.00 9.36
N ASN A 75 15.51 11.20 8.09
CA ASN A 75 16.80 11.75 7.66
C ASN A 75 16.79 13.28 7.48
N ALA A 76 15.66 13.95 7.71
CA ALA A 76 15.55 15.41 7.66
C ALA A 76 15.90 16.04 9.02
N PRO A 77 16.29 17.32 9.06
CA PRO A 77 16.41 18.08 10.30
C PRO A 77 15.14 18.06 11.14
N LYS A 78 15.29 18.18 12.48
CA LYS A 78 14.18 18.00 13.43
C LYS A 78 13.05 19.02 13.25
N ASP A 79 13.39 20.27 12.98
CA ASP A 79 12.45 21.35 12.66
C ASP A 79 11.61 21.01 11.41
N ILE A 80 12.22 20.40 10.40
CA ILE A 80 11.51 19.93 9.20
C ILE A 80 10.60 18.74 9.53
N GLN A 81 11.06 17.78 10.35
CA GLN A 81 10.21 16.66 10.78
C GLN A 81 8.96 17.14 11.52
N ASP A 82 9.11 18.06 12.47
CA ASP A 82 8.02 18.61 13.28
C ASP A 82 7.04 19.44 12.42
N TYR A 83 7.57 20.22 11.48
CA TYR A 83 6.77 20.94 10.49
C TYR A 83 5.95 19.98 9.62
N MET A 84 6.59 18.96 9.05
CA MET A 84 5.92 18.00 8.17
C MET A 84 4.86 17.19 8.92
N GLN A 85 5.12 16.82 10.17
CA GLN A 85 4.12 16.17 11.02
C GLN A 85 2.87 17.03 11.19
N SER A 86 3.05 18.32 11.47
CA SER A 86 1.93 19.27 11.63
C SER A 86 1.14 19.43 10.33
N VAL A 87 1.82 19.52 9.19
CA VAL A 87 1.18 19.61 7.86
C VAL A 87 0.38 18.35 7.52
N ILE A 88 0.97 17.16 7.75
CA ILE A 88 0.30 15.88 7.53
C ILE A 88 -0.95 15.78 8.41
N GLU A 89 -0.83 16.10 9.69
CA GLU A 89 -1.94 16.07 10.62
C GLU A 89 -3.08 17.01 10.18
N GLN A 90 -2.78 18.26 9.86
CA GLN A 90 -3.78 19.24 9.40
C GLN A 90 -4.47 18.79 8.10
N TYR A 91 -3.74 18.12 7.20
CA TYR A 91 -4.29 17.67 5.93
C TYR A 91 -5.31 16.53 6.10
N TYR A 92 -5.05 15.58 7.02
CA TYR A 92 -5.85 14.37 7.18
C TYR A 92 -6.84 14.38 8.34
N ARG A 93 -6.58 15.10 9.43
CA ARG A 93 -7.40 15.10 10.65
C ARG A 93 -8.86 15.46 10.32
N ASP A 94 -9.79 14.64 10.82
CA ASP A 94 -11.24 14.77 10.63
C ASP A 94 -11.72 14.86 9.17
N ARG A 95 -10.90 14.38 8.23
CA ARG A 95 -11.17 14.39 6.78
C ARG A 95 -11.16 12.98 6.20
N GLU A 96 -12.15 12.18 6.59
CA GLU A 96 -12.23 10.76 6.21
C GLU A 96 -12.24 10.53 4.70
N GLN A 97 -12.93 11.38 3.94
CA GLN A 97 -12.93 11.29 2.47
C GLN A 97 -11.53 11.50 1.89
N VAL A 98 -10.76 12.47 2.40
CA VAL A 98 -9.37 12.69 1.98
C VAL A 98 -8.50 11.48 2.34
N GLN A 99 -8.64 10.94 3.55
CA GLN A 99 -7.91 9.73 3.98
C GLN A 99 -8.17 8.55 3.03
N ARG A 100 -9.44 8.32 2.68
CA ARG A 100 -9.85 7.27 1.74
C ARG A 100 -9.30 7.52 0.33
N ASP A 101 -9.45 8.73 -0.19
CA ASP A 101 -9.11 9.02 -1.58
C ASP A 101 -7.59 9.01 -1.81
N GLU A 102 -6.79 9.46 -0.84
CA GLU A 102 -5.32 9.34 -0.89
C GLU A 102 -4.85 7.89 -0.75
N ALA A 103 -5.52 7.09 0.07
CA ALA A 103 -5.29 5.65 0.16
C ALA A 103 -5.56 4.95 -1.17
N MET A 104 -6.68 5.26 -1.84
CA MET A 104 -7.01 4.71 -3.15
C MET A 104 -6.02 5.15 -4.23
N ARG A 105 -5.62 6.43 -4.24
CA ARG A 105 -4.63 6.94 -5.20
C ARG A 105 -3.27 6.25 -5.03
N SER A 106 -2.80 6.14 -3.79
CA SER A 106 -1.51 5.49 -3.48
C SER A 106 -1.53 4.00 -3.83
N ALA A 107 -2.60 3.28 -3.49
CA ALA A 107 -2.77 1.88 -3.84
C ALA A 107 -2.85 1.67 -5.37
N GLY A 108 -3.57 2.55 -6.07
CA GLY A 108 -3.70 2.48 -7.53
C GLY A 108 -2.37 2.71 -8.26
N ILE A 109 -1.57 3.70 -7.83
CA ILE A 109 -0.24 3.95 -8.38
C ILE A 109 0.67 2.74 -8.12
N ALA A 110 0.66 2.20 -6.90
CA ALA A 110 1.45 1.01 -6.58
C ALA A 110 1.03 -0.22 -7.39
N ALA A 111 -0.28 -0.42 -7.61
CA ALA A 111 -0.80 -1.47 -8.48
C ALA A 111 -0.33 -1.30 -9.92
N GLN A 112 -0.34 -0.08 -10.45
CA GLN A 112 0.21 0.23 -11.77
C GLN A 112 1.70 -0.10 -11.83
N THR A 113 2.49 0.29 -10.84
CA THR A 113 3.94 0.00 -10.79
C THR A 113 4.23 -1.50 -10.78
N ILE A 114 3.39 -2.33 -10.13
CA ILE A 114 3.53 -3.79 -10.15
C ILE A 114 3.32 -4.38 -11.55
N MET A 115 2.53 -3.74 -12.40
CA MET A 115 2.19 -4.24 -13.74
C MET A 115 3.21 -3.88 -14.83
N LEU A 116 4.16 -2.98 -14.54
CA LEU A 116 5.18 -2.51 -15.48
C LEU A 116 6.47 -3.33 -15.36
#